data_AF-A0A7T8EDP8-F1
#
_entry.id   AF-A0A7T8EDP8-F1
#
_cell.length_a   1.000
_cell.length_b   1.000
_cell.length_c   1.000
_cell.angle_alpha   90.00
_cell.angle_beta   90.00
_cell.angle_gamma   90.00
#
_symmetry.space_group_name_H-M   'P 1'
#
loop_
_entity.id
_entity.type
_entity.pdbx_description
1 polymer ?
#
loop_
_entity_poly.entity_id
_entity_poly.type
_entity_poly.pdbx_seq_one_letter_code
_entity_poly.pdbx_strand_id
1 'polypeptide(L)'
;MKRLSSPGKYNATLNDYLREVHCICPKCGGNAVITAESKYSLPWQPFDVSLTCHGCPHREGWPSSNWNSDFVNYDPASGIEPYFGYTLSLQISIKGQSFGVFSPVHAQDIAEYITATDRPSPANSKWAMVNRLPKWVKLAKNRGVVLRSIEKLIGHAARMA
;
A
#
# COMPACT_ATOMS: atom_id res chain seq x y z
N MET A 1 -17.86 -3.08 -19.26
CA MET A 1 -17.61 -3.15 -17.81
C MET A 1 -16.69 -4.33 -17.53
N LYS A 2 -15.37 -4.13 -17.42
CA LYS A 2 -14.46 -5.24 -17.14
C LYS A 2 -14.56 -5.61 -15.67
N ARG A 3 -14.99 -6.85 -15.37
CA ARG A 3 -14.60 -7.52 -14.13
C ARG A 3 -13.07 -7.51 -14.13
N LEU A 4 -12.45 -6.78 -13.23
CA LEU A 4 -11.02 -6.89 -13.01
C LEU A 4 -10.81 -8.23 -12.28
N SER A 5 -10.69 -9.30 -13.06
CA SER A 5 -9.83 -10.42 -12.70
C SER A 5 -8.46 -9.81 -12.43
N SER A 6 -8.11 -9.68 -11.16
CA SER A 6 -6.86 -9.18 -10.58
C SER A 6 -6.00 -8.30 -11.51
N PRO A 7 -6.01 -6.96 -11.38
CA PRO A 7 -4.98 -6.18 -12.02
C PRO A 7 -3.73 -6.24 -11.12
N GLY A 8 -3.18 -7.42 -10.86
CA GLY A 8 -1.83 -7.50 -10.31
C GLY A 8 -0.87 -6.86 -11.31
N LYS A 9 0.18 -6.21 -10.80
CA LYS A 9 1.26 -5.53 -11.54
C LYS A 9 0.99 -4.05 -11.89
N TYR A 10 1.51 -3.59 -13.02
CA TYR A 10 1.62 -2.17 -13.39
C TYR A 10 0.30 -1.49 -13.74
N ASN A 11 -0.75 -2.24 -14.08
CA ASN A 11 -2.09 -1.69 -14.36
C ASN A 11 -2.98 -1.55 -13.10
N ALA A 12 -2.52 -2.06 -11.96
CA ALA A 12 -3.19 -1.88 -10.67
C ALA A 12 -3.40 -0.39 -10.39
N THR A 13 -4.60 -0.03 -9.95
CA THR A 13 -4.82 1.28 -9.35
C THR A 13 -4.27 1.29 -7.94
N LEU A 14 -3.93 2.47 -7.41
CA LEU A 14 -3.53 2.57 -6.00
C LEU A 14 -4.60 2.00 -5.06
N ASN A 15 -5.87 2.16 -5.43
CA ASN A 15 -7.02 1.70 -4.66
C ASN A 15 -7.13 0.17 -4.59
N ASP A 16 -6.61 -0.56 -5.57
CA ASP A 16 -6.60 -2.04 -5.52
C ASP A 16 -5.85 -2.56 -4.29
N TYR A 17 -4.82 -1.84 -3.86
CA TYR A 17 -4.02 -2.17 -2.69
C TYR A 17 -4.60 -1.66 -1.37
N LEU A 18 -5.71 -0.90 -1.38
CA LEU A 18 -6.40 -0.49 -0.16
C LEU A 18 -7.25 -1.61 0.44
N ARG A 19 -7.37 -2.75 -0.24
CA ARG A 19 -8.08 -3.95 0.24
C ARG A 19 -7.39 -4.64 1.40
N GLU A 20 -6.06 -4.56 1.43
CA GLU A 20 -5.23 -5.13 2.48
C GLU A 20 -4.12 -4.14 2.80
N VAL A 21 -4.13 -3.60 4.02
CA VAL A 21 -3.17 -2.58 4.46
C VAL A 21 -2.54 -3.01 5.78
N HIS A 22 -1.22 -3.09 5.82
CA HIS A 22 -0.43 -3.46 6.98
C HIS A 22 0.00 -2.19 7.73
N CYS A 23 -0.35 -2.12 9.01
CA CYS A 23 -0.11 -0.98 9.88
C CYS A 23 0.44 -1.42 11.24
N ILE A 24 0.97 -0.45 11.98
CA ILE A 24 1.43 -0.64 13.36
C ILE A 24 0.20 -0.53 14.27
N CYS A 25 -0.01 -1.56 15.08
CA CYS A 25 -1.10 -1.58 16.05
C CYS A 25 -0.90 -0.45 17.08
N PRO A 26 -1.92 0.41 17.31
CA PRO A 26 -1.80 1.51 18.27
C PRO A 26 -1.73 1.04 19.73
N LYS A 27 -2.11 -0.22 20.03
CA LYS A 27 -2.14 -0.77 21.39
C LYS A 27 -0.85 -1.46 21.80
N CYS A 28 -0.31 -2.33 20.94
CA CYS A 28 0.86 -3.15 21.26
C CYS A 28 2.11 -2.81 20.45
N GLY A 29 2.02 -1.94 19.43
CA GLY A 29 3.12 -1.65 18.51
C GLY A 29 3.49 -2.80 17.57
N GLY A 30 2.76 -3.92 17.62
CA GLY A 30 2.92 -5.06 16.71
C GLY A 30 2.28 -4.82 15.34
N ASN A 31 2.34 -5.82 14.45
CA ASN A 31 1.70 -5.73 13.13
C ASN A 31 0.19 -5.91 13.24
N ALA A 32 -0.55 -5.05 12.54
CA ALA A 32 -1.99 -5.14 12.34
C ALA A 32 -2.31 -5.07 10.86
N VAL A 33 -3.37 -5.75 10.46
CA VAL A 33 -3.84 -5.79 9.08
C VAL A 33 -5.24 -5.21 9.02
N ILE A 34 -5.44 -4.28 8.11
CA ILE A 34 -6.72 -3.72 7.74
C ILE A 34 -7.17 -4.42 6.48
N THR A 35 -8.36 -5.00 6.53
CA THR A 35 -9.02 -5.58 5.35
C THR A 35 -10.19 -4.71 4.96
N ALA A 36 -10.40 -4.52 3.66
CA ALA A 36 -11.49 -3.75 3.11
C ALA A 36 -12.01 -4.39 1.82
N GLU A 37 -13.32 -4.39 1.65
CA GLU A 37 -13.95 -4.80 0.40
C GLU A 37 -14.48 -3.59 -0.37
N SER A 38 -14.50 -3.70 -1.69
CA SER A 38 -15.14 -2.73 -2.57
C SER A 38 -15.55 -3.43 -3.85
N LYS A 39 -16.73 -3.06 -4.38
CA LYS A 39 -17.26 -3.62 -5.63
C LYS A 39 -16.42 -3.20 -6.83
N TYR A 40 -15.78 -2.04 -6.77
CA TYR A 40 -14.96 -1.47 -7.83
C TYR A 40 -13.68 -0.83 -7.27
N SER A 41 -12.61 -0.83 -8.05
CA SER A 41 -11.37 -0.10 -7.70
C SER A 41 -11.55 1.41 -7.92
N LEU A 42 -12.45 1.79 -8.85
CA LEU A 42 -12.83 3.16 -9.16
C LEU A 42 -14.34 3.21 -9.52
N PRO A 43 -15.16 4.02 -8.82
CA PRO A 43 -14.84 4.73 -7.58
C PRO A 43 -14.54 3.76 -6.43
N TRP A 44 -13.62 4.13 -5.54
CA TRP A 44 -13.36 3.36 -4.32
C TRP A 44 -14.44 3.66 -3.28
N GLN A 45 -15.23 2.65 -2.93
CA GLN A 45 -16.30 2.75 -1.94
C GLN A 45 -16.21 1.54 -1.02
N PRO A 46 -15.42 1.66 0.06
CA PRO A 46 -15.11 0.51 0.88
C PRO A 46 -16.28 0.15 1.80
N PHE A 47 -16.48 -1.15 2.00
CA PHE A 47 -17.40 -1.76 2.97
C PHE A 47 -16.69 -2.91 3.69
N ASP A 48 -17.27 -3.38 4.80
CA ASP A 48 -16.72 -4.43 5.66
C ASP A 48 -15.26 -4.20 6.06
N VAL A 49 -14.92 -2.93 6.32
CA VAL A 49 -13.57 -2.56 6.68
C VAL A 49 -13.32 -2.85 8.16
N SER A 50 -12.28 -3.63 8.43
CA SER A 50 -11.89 -4.01 9.79
C SER A 50 -10.38 -4.04 9.97
N LEU A 51 -9.92 -3.65 11.15
CA LEU A 51 -8.54 -3.80 11.61
C LEU A 51 -8.46 -5.00 12.55
N THR A 52 -7.48 -5.87 12.30
CA THR A 52 -7.13 -6.99 13.19
C THR A 52 -5.64 -6.96 13.51
N CYS A 53 -5.30 -6.91 14.80
CA CYS A 53 -3.93 -7.09 15.24
C CYS A 53 -3.58 -8.58 15.40
N HIS A 54 -2.38 -8.98 14.99
CA HIS A 54 -1.88 -10.36 15.18
C HIS A 54 -1.15 -10.55 16.51
N GLY A 55 -0.72 -9.47 17.18
CA GLY A 55 0.02 -9.52 18.44
C GLY A 55 -0.81 -9.25 19.71
N CYS A 56 -2.05 -8.79 19.57
CA CYS A 56 -2.93 -8.51 20.72
C CYS A 56 -4.42 -8.64 20.30
N PRO A 57 -5.38 -8.72 21.23
CA PRO A 57 -6.80 -8.91 20.91
C PRO A 57 -7.48 -7.64 20.34
N HIS A 58 -6.71 -6.61 19.98
CA HIS A 58 -7.26 -5.36 19.46
C HIS A 58 -7.85 -5.56 18.07
N ARG A 59 -9.12 -5.16 17.94
CA ARG A 59 -9.88 -5.11 16.69
C ARG A 59 -10.67 -3.81 16.63
N GLU A 60 -10.82 -3.25 15.45
CA GLU A 60 -11.57 -2.02 15.21
C GLU A 60 -12.35 -2.12 13.90
N GLY A 61 -13.58 -1.61 13.88
CA GLY A 61 -14.42 -1.53 12.67
C GLY A 61 -14.47 -0.11 12.14
N TRP A 62 -14.75 0.04 10.84
CA TRP A 62 -14.86 1.34 10.17
C TRP A 62 -16.30 1.58 9.66
N PRO A 63 -16.82 2.82 9.66
CA PRO A 63 -16.11 4.06 9.99
C PRO A 63 -15.83 4.19 11.49
N SER A 64 -14.61 4.56 11.85
CA SER A 64 -14.29 4.94 13.23
C SER A 64 -14.85 6.35 13.49
N SER A 65 -15.21 6.66 14.74
CA SER A 65 -15.80 7.96 15.10
C SER A 65 -14.91 9.17 14.79
N ASN A 66 -13.62 8.93 14.55
CA ASN A 66 -12.61 9.96 14.29
C ASN A 66 -12.25 10.07 12.80
N TRP A 67 -12.91 9.32 11.91
CA TRP A 67 -12.49 9.25 10.52
C TRP A 67 -13.16 10.30 9.62
N ASN A 68 -12.33 11.07 8.91
CA ASN A 68 -12.75 11.97 7.85
C ASN A 68 -11.76 11.89 6.69
N SER A 69 -12.01 10.97 5.75
CA SER A 69 -11.31 10.96 4.47
C SER A 69 -12.25 10.54 3.36
N ASP A 70 -12.17 11.26 2.27
CA ASP A 70 -12.78 10.96 0.99
C ASP A 70 -11.88 10.06 0.11
N PHE A 71 -10.74 9.58 0.65
CA PHE A 71 -9.67 8.88 -0.08
C PHE A 71 -9.09 9.71 -1.24
N VAL A 72 -9.40 11.01 -1.31
CA VAL A 72 -8.92 11.93 -2.33
C VAL A 72 -7.59 12.53 -1.87
N ASN A 73 -6.65 12.71 -2.80
CA ASN A 73 -5.33 13.29 -2.53
C ASN A 73 -4.47 12.55 -1.47
N TYR A 74 -4.77 11.27 -1.20
CA TYR A 74 -3.92 10.46 -0.34
C TYR A 74 -2.45 10.51 -0.80
N ASP A 75 -1.55 10.86 0.13
CA ASP A 75 -0.11 10.92 -0.09
C ASP A 75 0.58 9.68 0.52
N PRO A 76 1.07 8.73 -0.32
CA PRO A 76 1.83 7.59 0.16
C PRO A 76 3.12 7.96 0.90
N ALA A 77 3.66 9.18 0.73
CA ALA A 77 4.86 9.62 1.45
C ALA A 77 4.60 9.88 2.94
N SER A 78 3.34 10.10 3.34
CA SER A 78 2.95 10.31 4.75
C SER A 78 3.25 9.09 5.63
N GLY A 79 3.27 7.88 5.05
CA GLY A 79 3.42 6.66 5.83
C GLY A 79 2.22 6.35 6.73
N ILE A 80 1.08 7.02 6.52
CA ILE A 80 -0.15 6.84 7.30
C ILE A 80 -1.19 6.15 6.43
N GLU A 81 -1.92 5.17 6.95
CA GLU A 81 -2.97 4.48 6.18
C GLU A 81 -4.30 5.27 6.14
N PRO A 82 -5.10 5.13 5.06
CA PRO A 82 -6.26 5.98 4.81
C PRO A 82 -7.60 5.43 5.33
N TYR A 83 -7.66 4.64 6.39
CA TYR A 83 -8.93 4.19 7.01
C TYR A 83 -9.06 4.65 8.45
N PHE A 84 -8.03 4.46 9.25
CA PHE A 84 -8.03 4.78 10.67
C PHE A 84 -6.98 5.84 11.04
N GLY A 85 -6.06 6.18 10.14
CA GLY A 85 -4.97 7.11 10.36
C GLY A 85 -3.77 6.50 11.08
N TYR A 86 -3.58 5.18 11.04
CA TYR A 86 -2.46 4.50 11.68
C TYR A 86 -1.18 4.53 10.82
N THR A 87 -0.03 4.37 11.46
CA THR A 87 1.25 4.31 10.74
C THR A 87 1.38 2.99 9.98
N LEU A 88 1.73 3.03 8.71
CA LEU A 88 2.03 1.84 7.90
C LEU A 88 3.23 1.09 8.49
N SER A 89 3.14 -0.24 8.58
CA SER A 89 4.26 -1.06 9.04
C SER A 89 5.31 -1.28 7.95
N LEU A 90 4.92 -1.14 6.68
CA LEU A 90 5.81 -1.29 5.53
C LEU A 90 6.16 0.08 4.95
N GLN A 91 7.37 0.57 5.24
CA GLN A 91 7.85 1.86 4.73
C GLN A 91 9.29 1.78 4.26
N ILE A 92 9.58 2.48 3.17
CA ILE A 92 10.93 2.65 2.65
C ILE A 92 11.41 4.04 3.06
N SER A 93 12.61 4.14 3.64
CA SER A 93 13.27 5.41 3.93
C SER A 93 14.68 5.44 3.35
N ILE A 94 14.95 6.37 2.43
CA ILE A 94 16.24 6.51 1.74
C ILE A 94 16.60 8.00 1.72
N LYS A 95 17.73 8.36 2.36
CA LYS A 95 18.28 9.73 2.39
C LYS A 95 17.25 10.80 2.79
N GLY A 96 16.42 10.52 3.80
CA GLY A 96 15.39 11.43 4.29
C GLY A 96 14.11 11.47 3.45
N GLN A 97 14.00 10.65 2.41
CA GLN A 97 12.77 10.47 1.63
C GLN A 97 12.09 9.17 2.03
N SER A 98 10.81 9.25 2.40
CA SER A 98 9.98 8.10 2.76
C SER A 98 8.95 7.78 1.68
N PHE A 99 8.54 6.51 1.64
CA PHE A 99 7.40 6.04 0.85
C PHE A 99 6.77 4.84 1.55
N GLY A 100 5.47 4.95 1.81
CA GLY A 100 4.66 3.89 2.40
C GLY A 100 4.24 2.83 1.38
N VAL A 101 4.23 1.58 1.82
CA VAL A 101 3.74 0.42 1.07
C VAL A 101 2.59 -0.18 1.86
N PHE A 102 1.55 -0.62 1.18
CA PHE A 102 0.32 -1.09 1.83
C PHE A 102 0.40 -2.55 2.25
N SER A 103 0.93 -3.42 1.40
CA SER A 103 0.97 -4.85 1.66
C SER A 103 2.19 -5.49 0.98
N PRO A 104 2.54 -6.74 1.33
CA PRO A 104 3.60 -7.48 0.63
C PRO A 104 3.32 -7.64 -0.87
N VAL A 105 2.05 -7.79 -1.26
CA VAL A 105 1.64 -7.84 -2.67
C VAL A 105 1.94 -6.51 -3.37
N HIS A 106 1.60 -5.38 -2.74
CA HIS A 106 1.96 -4.06 -3.25
C HIS A 106 3.49 -3.89 -3.38
N ALA A 107 4.24 -4.34 -2.37
CA ALA A 107 5.71 -4.31 -2.39
C ALA A 107 6.27 -5.09 -3.58
N GLN A 108 5.75 -6.29 -3.83
CA GLN A 108 6.16 -7.16 -4.93
C GLN A 108 5.89 -6.50 -6.29
N ASP A 109 4.70 -5.95 -6.50
CA ASP A 109 4.35 -5.27 -7.76
C ASP A 109 5.21 -4.02 -8.02
N ILE A 110 5.61 -3.30 -6.97
CA ILE A 110 6.58 -2.20 -7.08
C ILE A 110 7.96 -2.75 -7.50
N ALA A 111 8.44 -3.81 -6.86
CA ALA A 111 9.74 -4.42 -7.20
C ALA A 111 9.78 -4.90 -8.65
N GLU A 112 8.72 -5.55 -9.13
CA GLU A 112 8.58 -5.98 -10.53
C GLU A 112 8.67 -4.78 -11.49
N TYR A 113 7.93 -3.70 -11.21
CA TYR A 113 7.96 -2.48 -12.02
C TYR A 113 9.34 -1.81 -12.05
N ILE A 114 10.02 -1.73 -10.90
CA ILE A 114 11.35 -1.11 -10.81
C ILE A 114 12.41 -1.97 -11.51
N THR A 115 12.22 -3.28 -11.53
CA THR A 115 13.12 -4.24 -12.17
C THR A 115 12.98 -4.28 -13.70
N ALA A 116 11.81 -3.93 -14.23
CA ALA A 116 11.58 -3.87 -15.67
C ALA A 116 12.58 -2.90 -16.35
N THR A 117 13.32 -3.41 -17.33
CA THR A 117 14.24 -2.61 -18.16
C THR A 117 13.48 -1.65 -19.05
N ASP A 118 12.42 -2.15 -19.70
CA ASP A 118 11.42 -1.35 -20.39
C ASP A 118 10.16 -1.31 -19.54
N ARG A 119 9.84 -0.13 -18.99
CA ARG A 119 8.75 0.01 -18.03
C ARG A 119 7.44 0.18 -18.80
N PRO A 120 6.49 -0.77 -18.67
CA PRO A 120 5.25 -0.69 -19.40
C PRO A 120 4.48 0.56 -19.00
N SER A 121 4.00 1.31 -19.99
CA SER A 121 3.08 2.41 -19.76
C SER A 121 1.72 1.82 -19.36
N PRO A 122 1.18 2.14 -18.17
CA PRO A 122 -0.09 1.60 -17.74
C PRO A 122 -1.23 2.15 -18.60
N ALA A 123 -2.20 1.29 -18.95
CA ALA A 123 -3.35 1.68 -19.77
C ALA A 123 -4.20 2.79 -19.12
N ASN A 124 -4.25 2.80 -17.78
CA ASN A 124 -4.99 3.77 -16.97
C ASN A 124 -4.04 4.78 -16.30
N SER A 125 -3.39 5.62 -17.12
CA SER A 125 -2.27 6.47 -16.70
C SER A 125 -2.52 7.32 -15.45
N LYS A 126 -3.71 7.89 -15.24
CA LYS A 126 -3.98 8.75 -14.07
C LYS A 126 -4.05 7.99 -12.73
N TRP A 127 -4.53 6.75 -12.74
CA TRP A 127 -4.89 6.02 -11.52
C TRP A 127 -3.94 4.88 -11.19
N ALA A 128 -3.09 4.48 -12.14
CA ALA A 128 -2.12 3.43 -11.95
C ALA A 128 -1.15 3.76 -10.80
N MET A 129 -0.93 2.77 -9.91
CA MET A 129 -0.03 2.89 -8.76
C MET A 129 1.37 3.35 -9.17
N VAL A 130 1.91 2.78 -10.25
CA VAL A 130 3.27 3.08 -10.74
C VAL A 130 3.48 4.56 -11.10
N ASN A 131 2.42 5.23 -11.52
CA ASN A 131 2.47 6.66 -11.84
C ASN A 131 2.44 7.54 -10.59
N ARG A 132 1.84 7.06 -9.51
CA ARG A 132 1.83 7.72 -8.19
C ARG A 132 3.08 7.48 -7.35
N LEU A 133 3.97 6.58 -7.78
CA LEU A 133 5.26 6.41 -7.13
C LEU A 133 6.05 7.72 -7.14
N PRO A 134 6.72 8.07 -6.03
CA PRO A 134 7.61 9.22 -5.98
C PRO A 134 8.66 9.18 -7.09
N LYS A 135 9.01 10.35 -7.63
CA LYS A 135 10.01 10.44 -8.71
C LYS A 135 11.32 9.76 -8.34
N TRP A 136 11.78 9.91 -7.10
CA TRP A 136 13.04 9.36 -6.62
C TRP A 136 13.06 7.81 -6.60
N VAL A 137 11.93 7.16 -6.36
CA VAL A 137 11.77 5.69 -6.41
C VAL A 137 12.02 5.18 -7.83
N LYS A 138 11.62 5.96 -8.85
CA LYS A 138 11.73 5.61 -10.26
C LYS A 138 13.11 5.91 -10.88
N LEU A 139 13.97 6.67 -10.21
CA LEU A 139 15.29 7.04 -10.75
C LEU A 139 16.22 5.83 -10.86
N ALA A 140 16.88 5.67 -12.01
CA ALA A 140 17.79 4.56 -12.27
C ALA A 140 18.91 4.46 -11.21
N LYS A 141 19.49 5.59 -10.79
CA LYS A 141 20.52 5.65 -9.74
C LYS A 141 20.06 5.11 -8.37
N ASN A 142 18.76 5.12 -8.10
CA ASN A 142 18.19 4.64 -6.84
C ASN A 142 17.69 3.19 -6.93
N ARG A 143 17.64 2.60 -8.13
CA ARG A 143 17.07 1.26 -8.36
C ARG A 143 17.61 0.21 -7.39
N GLY A 144 18.93 0.10 -7.27
CA GLY A 144 19.56 -0.90 -6.42
C GLY A 144 19.23 -0.73 -4.93
N VAL A 145 19.20 0.51 -4.43
CA VAL A 145 18.87 0.75 -3.00
C VAL A 145 17.38 0.55 -2.72
N VAL A 146 16.51 0.92 -3.66
CA VAL A 146 15.07 0.72 -3.53
C VAL A 146 14.72 -0.76 -3.52
N LEU A 147 15.23 -1.55 -4.48
CA LEU A 147 14.96 -2.99 -4.54
C LEU A 147 15.39 -3.72 -3.27
N ARG A 148 16.61 -3.45 -2.77
CA ARG A 148 17.07 -4.01 -1.49
C ARG A 148 16.18 -3.63 -0.31
N SER A 149 15.60 -2.44 -0.32
CA SER A 149 14.70 -1.99 0.74
C SER A 149 13.35 -2.72 0.66
N ILE A 150 12.82 -2.90 -0.55
CA ILE A 150 11.60 -3.66 -0.79
C ILE A 150 11.77 -5.13 -0.39
N GLU A 151 12.86 -5.78 -0.78
CA GLU A 151 13.17 -7.17 -0.40
C GLU A 151 13.21 -7.35 1.12
N LYS A 152 13.80 -6.40 1.84
CA LYS A 152 13.79 -6.40 3.31
C LYS A 152 12.38 -6.27 3.88
N LEU A 153 11.54 -5.40 3.31
CA LEU A 153 10.14 -5.25 3.74
C LEU A 153 9.35 -6.53 3.54
N ILE A 154 9.47 -7.17 2.37
CA ILE A 154 8.81 -8.44 2.05
C ILE A 154 9.28 -9.52 3.04
N GLY A 155 10.58 -9.64 3.25
CA GLY A 155 11.15 -10.61 4.20
C GLY A 155 10.74 -10.35 5.65
N HIS A 156 10.53 -9.09 6.05
CA HIS A 156 10.02 -8.75 7.38
C HIS A 156 8.53 -9.11 7.51
N ALA A 157 7.71 -8.77 6.52
CA ALA A 157 6.29 -9.10 6.51
C ALA A 157 6.04 -10.61 6.55
N ALA A 158 6.84 -11.40 5.82
CA ALA A 158 6.76 -12.86 5.83
C ALA A 158 7.08 -13.50 7.19
N ARG A 159 7.76 -12.79 8.09
CA ARG A 159 8.04 -13.23 9.48
C ARG A 159 6.97 -12.79 10.48
N MET A 160 6.06 -11.91 10.05
CA MET A 160 4.99 -11.35 10.88
C MET A 160 3.61 -11.95 10.55
N ALA A 161 3.51 -12.74 9.48
CA ALA A 161 2.37 -13.57 9.14
C ALA A 161 2.49 -14.95 9.81
#